data_AF-A0A1W6Q361-F1
#
_entry.id   AF-A0A1W6Q361-F1
#
_cell.length_a   1.000
_cell.length_b   1.000
_cell.length_c   1.000
_cell.angle_alpha   90.00
_cell.angle_beta   90.00
_cell.angle_gamma   90.00
#
_symmetry.space_group_name_H-M   'P 1'
#
loop_
_entity.id
_entity.type
_entity.pdbx_description
1 polymer ?
#
loop_
_entity_poly.entity_id
_entity_poly.type
_entity_poly.pdbx_seq_one_letter_code
_entity_poly.pdbx_strand_id
1 'polypeptide(L)'
;MANDDVVRTTRRRASGSEGNGSIMQRHFRGLPKPMLAIIVTIGLATLAGCATRPSAEVLTPVHLSVPARSETAPDRVSVLVATNRTPDRVRGGFDSTWAEKLTYEQYAFSVPPVRKDTVIIYPKSKPDPERQFAVVKRRQLPRDAFVQQALASVQPDGTVGIFVHGYNYSYQEALYRTAQIAADAKMPGALILFSWPSAASVAGYVADRDAALSSRSELDSLVTSLSASGKVKRIILFGHSMGGFLVMETVRELKLQHRNTVIGKLAVVLAAPDIDVDVFRSQLKDIGPMPNPISLLVSKDDRALVASSFIAGERARVGRLDIDDPVIQEAALQARLRVIDITSIKTSDGLGHDRYASLAKFGAQLASFESGRRSTSGDVGAFVFDAAGAAVASPFRLAGRVVRPQ
;
A
#
# COMPACT_ATOMS: atom_id res chain seq x y z
N MET A 1 -22.36 49.60 -39.38
CA MET A 1 -22.68 51.04 -39.46
C MET A 1 -23.96 51.10 -40.27
N ALA A 2 -25.09 51.44 -39.63
CA ALA A 2 -26.46 51.14 -40.06
C ALA A 2 -26.78 49.62 -40.12
N ASN A 3 -27.99 49.06 -39.85
CA ASN A 3 -29.40 49.54 -39.77
C ASN A 3 -30.09 49.81 -41.12
N ASP A 4 -31.39 49.59 -41.38
CA ASP A 4 -32.46 48.61 -40.96
C ASP A 4 -33.37 48.46 -42.24
N ASP A 5 -34.62 47.98 -42.38
CA ASP A 5 -35.73 47.39 -41.60
C ASP A 5 -36.63 46.62 -42.66
N VAL A 6 -37.90 46.17 -42.58
CA VAL A 6 -38.99 46.18 -41.59
C VAL A 6 -39.94 44.97 -41.74
N VAL A 7 -40.31 44.36 -40.60
CA VAL A 7 -41.58 43.67 -40.22
C VAL A 7 -42.56 43.16 -41.30
N ARG A 8 -43.00 41.90 -41.13
CA ARG A 8 -44.45 41.60 -41.01
C ARG A 8 -44.77 40.67 -39.83
N THR A 9 -45.82 41.00 -39.09
CA THR A 9 -46.14 40.46 -37.75
C THR A 9 -47.39 39.59 -37.74
N THR A 10 -47.40 38.59 -36.87
CA THR A 10 -48.63 38.03 -36.28
C THR A 10 -48.39 37.58 -34.84
N ARG A 11 -49.07 38.22 -33.88
CA ARG A 11 -49.09 37.82 -32.47
C ARG A 11 -50.18 36.77 -32.22
N ARG A 12 -49.92 35.78 -31.36
CA ARG A 12 -50.86 35.42 -30.28
C ARG A 12 -50.11 34.83 -29.07
N ARG A 13 -50.82 34.81 -27.92
CA ARG A 13 -50.25 34.76 -26.55
C ARG A 13 -49.70 33.39 -26.16
N ALA A 14 -48.84 33.42 -25.14
CA ALA A 14 -48.34 32.24 -24.43
C ALA A 14 -49.25 31.81 -23.27
N SER A 15 -49.09 30.56 -22.85
CA SER A 15 -49.18 30.11 -21.46
C SER A 15 -48.04 29.11 -21.22
N GLY A 16 -47.44 29.11 -20.03
CA GLY A 16 -46.38 28.18 -19.64
C GLY A 16 -46.83 27.25 -18.52
N SER A 17 -46.14 26.12 -18.36
CA SER A 17 -46.12 25.34 -17.13
C SER A 17 -44.87 24.46 -17.10
N GLU A 18 -44.40 24.12 -15.90
CA GLU A 18 -43.18 23.37 -15.63
C GLU A 18 -43.44 21.85 -15.62
N GLY A 19 -42.37 21.03 -15.66
CA GLY A 19 -42.49 19.65 -15.17
C GLY A 19 -41.51 18.63 -15.75
N ASN A 20 -40.30 18.50 -15.18
CA ASN A 20 -39.52 17.25 -15.29
C ASN A 20 -38.70 16.89 -14.02
N GLY A 21 -39.12 17.37 -12.84
CA GLY A 21 -38.45 17.14 -11.55
C GLY A 21 -39.01 15.97 -10.73
N SER A 22 -39.58 14.94 -11.37
CA SER A 22 -40.53 14.02 -10.70
C SER A 22 -39.98 12.64 -10.28
N ILE A 23 -38.82 12.21 -10.80
CA ILE A 23 -38.34 10.83 -10.61
C ILE A 23 -37.71 10.62 -9.21
N MET A 24 -36.80 11.50 -8.77
CA MET A 24 -36.14 11.37 -7.46
C MET A 24 -37.06 11.57 -6.24
N GLN A 25 -38.19 12.28 -6.37
CA GLN A 25 -39.08 12.54 -5.22
C GLN A 25 -39.94 11.34 -4.80
N ARG A 26 -40.07 10.29 -5.62
CA ARG A 26 -41.04 9.21 -5.36
C ARG A 26 -40.65 8.24 -4.24
N HIS A 27 -39.36 8.04 -3.96
CA HIS A 27 -38.90 7.00 -3.02
C HIS A 27 -38.94 7.39 -1.52
N PHE A 28 -39.12 8.67 -1.17
CA PHE A 28 -39.08 9.12 0.23
C PHE A 28 -40.43 9.49 0.84
N ARG A 29 -41.54 9.47 0.08
CA ARG A 29 -42.87 9.89 0.57
C ARG A 29 -43.58 8.90 1.52
N GLY A 30 -42.98 7.73 1.81
CA GLY A 30 -43.59 6.68 2.64
C GLY A 30 -43.08 6.55 4.07
N LEU A 31 -41.97 7.21 4.45
CA LEU A 31 -41.39 7.03 5.79
C LEU A 31 -42.11 7.91 6.83
N PRO A 32 -42.47 7.39 8.02
CA PRO A 32 -42.99 8.21 9.11
C PRO A 32 -41.91 9.19 9.59
N LYS A 33 -42.31 10.43 9.91
CA LYS A 33 -41.41 11.53 10.31
C LYS A 33 -40.30 11.15 11.32
N PRO A 34 -40.55 10.40 12.42
CA PRO A 34 -39.47 9.98 13.33
C PRO A 34 -38.44 9.05 12.67
N MET A 35 -38.82 8.20 11.71
CA MET A 35 -37.88 7.31 11.01
C MET A 35 -36.96 8.09 10.08
N LEU A 36 -37.45 9.14 9.40
CA LEU A 36 -36.60 10.03 8.61
C LEU A 36 -35.62 10.79 9.51
N ALA A 37 -36.08 11.27 10.68
CA ALA A 37 -35.22 11.89 11.68
C ALA A 37 -34.14 10.92 12.21
N ILE A 38 -34.49 9.67 12.50
CA ILE A 38 -33.54 8.63 12.92
C ILE A 38 -32.49 8.36 11.85
N ILE A 39 -32.87 8.27 10.56
CA ILE A 39 -31.91 8.08 9.46
C ILE A 39 -30.94 9.27 9.35
N VAL A 40 -31.43 10.51 9.47
CA VAL A 40 -30.59 11.71 9.47
C VAL A 40 -29.67 11.75 10.71
N THR A 41 -30.17 11.43 11.90
CA THR A 41 -29.38 11.39 13.14
C THR A 41 -28.30 10.30 13.10
N ILE A 42 -28.60 9.12 12.54
CA ILE A 42 -27.60 8.06 12.31
C ILE A 42 -26.55 8.55 11.29
N GLY A 43 -26.97 9.23 10.22
CA GLY A 43 -26.07 9.82 9.22
C GLY A 43 -25.16 10.93 9.75
N LEU A 44 -25.60 11.73 10.74
CA LEU A 44 -24.74 12.67 11.44
C LEU A 44 -23.87 11.99 12.51
N ALA A 45 -24.37 10.94 13.18
CA ALA A 45 -23.60 10.20 14.18
C ALA A 45 -22.41 9.44 13.57
N THR A 46 -22.54 8.92 12.34
CA THR A 46 -21.41 8.30 11.63
C THR A 46 -20.37 9.31 11.16
N LEU A 47 -20.77 10.57 10.90
CA LEU A 47 -19.84 11.68 10.62
C LEU A 47 -19.07 12.16 11.86
N ALA A 48 -19.54 11.86 13.08
CA ALA A 48 -18.79 12.11 14.31
C ALA A 48 -17.63 11.11 14.54
N GLY A 49 -17.57 10.03 13.76
CA GLY A 49 -16.52 9.00 13.81
C GLY A 49 -15.17 9.40 13.21
N CYS A 50 -14.87 10.71 13.13
CA CYS A 50 -13.61 11.21 12.56
C CYS A 50 -12.40 10.89 13.46
N ALA A 51 -11.80 9.72 13.24
CA ALA A 51 -10.41 9.47 13.59
C ALA A 51 -9.53 10.42 12.76
N THR A 52 -9.22 11.59 13.31
CA THR A 52 -8.47 12.65 12.63
C THR A 52 -7.10 12.15 12.21
N ARG A 53 -6.84 12.17 10.89
CA ARG A 53 -5.53 11.85 10.31
C ARG A 53 -4.43 12.74 10.92
N PRO A 54 -3.20 12.24 11.10
CA PRO A 54 -2.12 13.03 11.70
C PRO A 54 -1.83 14.30 10.89
N SER A 55 -1.72 15.43 11.60
CA SER A 55 -1.15 16.67 11.05
C SER A 55 0.36 16.47 10.78
N ALA A 56 0.96 17.37 10.01
CA ALA A 56 2.41 17.35 9.80
C ALA A 56 3.25 17.57 11.08
N GLU A 57 2.63 18.02 12.17
CA GLU A 57 3.28 18.21 13.48
C GLU A 57 3.87 16.89 14.02
N VAL A 58 3.31 15.73 13.66
CA VAL A 58 3.84 14.42 14.07
C VAL A 58 5.20 14.08 13.43
N LEU A 59 5.68 14.89 12.47
CA LEU A 59 7.01 14.80 11.87
C LEU A 59 8.07 15.58 12.67
N THR A 60 7.65 16.44 13.60
CA THR A 60 8.55 17.26 14.42
C THR A 60 9.22 16.38 15.49
N PRO A 61 10.57 16.39 15.62
CA PRO A 61 11.26 15.66 16.67
C PRO A 61 10.85 16.13 18.07
N VAL A 62 10.45 15.18 18.91
CA VAL A 62 10.12 15.41 20.33
C VAL A 62 11.21 14.88 21.25
N HIS A 63 11.51 15.63 22.31
CA HIS A 63 12.37 15.17 23.40
C HIS A 63 11.53 14.35 24.38
N LEU A 64 11.90 13.08 24.57
CA LEU A 64 11.18 12.14 25.44
C LEU A 64 11.97 11.93 26.73
N SER A 65 11.44 12.43 27.84
CA SER A 65 11.96 12.17 29.18
C SER A 65 11.62 10.74 29.60
N VAL A 66 12.43 9.77 29.18
CA VAL A 66 12.32 8.37 29.63
C VAL A 66 12.75 8.32 31.10
N PRO A 67 11.88 7.90 32.05
CA PRO A 67 12.28 7.73 33.44
C PRO A 67 13.34 6.64 33.55
N ALA A 68 14.36 6.84 34.39
CA ALA A 68 15.48 5.89 34.60
C ALA A 68 15.08 4.58 35.33
N ARG A 69 13.80 4.19 35.26
CA ARG A 69 13.19 3.08 36.01
C ARG A 69 12.04 2.39 35.26
N SER A 70 11.80 2.70 33.99
CA SER A 70 10.91 1.88 33.15
C SER A 70 11.68 0.65 32.67
N GLU A 71 11.23 -0.54 33.07
CA GLU A 71 11.89 -1.82 32.76
C GLU A 71 11.77 -2.21 31.28
N THR A 72 10.88 -1.54 30.52
CA THR A 72 10.65 -1.75 29.09
C THR A 72 10.90 -0.46 28.31
N ALA A 73 12.18 -0.11 28.13
CA ALA A 73 12.56 1.01 27.28
C ALA A 73 11.95 0.90 25.86
N PRO A 74 11.47 2.01 25.26
CA PRO A 74 10.77 1.97 23.98
C PRO A 74 11.71 1.59 22.83
N ASP A 75 11.19 0.78 21.90
CA ASP A 75 11.88 0.34 20.68
C ASP A 75 12.40 1.56 19.88
N ARG A 76 13.67 1.49 19.44
CA ARG A 76 14.31 2.52 18.63
C ARG A 76 14.47 2.04 17.18
N VAL A 77 13.62 2.56 16.31
CA VAL A 77 13.60 2.23 14.88
C VAL A 77 14.08 3.42 14.05
N SER A 78 14.94 3.16 13.06
CA SER A 78 15.29 4.14 12.02
C SER A 78 14.51 3.83 10.74
N VAL A 79 13.89 4.84 10.16
CA VAL A 79 13.29 4.79 8.82
C VAL A 79 14.05 5.73 7.91
N LEU A 80 14.42 5.27 6.72
CA LEU A 80 14.92 6.11 5.64
C LEU A 80 13.77 6.38 4.67
N VAL A 81 13.62 7.60 4.18
CA VAL A 81 12.54 7.97 3.27
C VAL A 81 13.11 8.57 2.00
N ALA A 82 12.67 8.08 0.84
CA ALA A 82 12.75 8.78 -0.43
C ALA A 82 11.33 9.19 -0.85
N THR A 83 11.14 10.43 -1.27
CA THR A 83 9.83 10.92 -1.70
C THR A 83 9.93 11.93 -2.84
N ASN A 84 9.04 11.80 -3.81
CA ASN A 84 8.81 12.74 -4.91
C ASN A 84 7.54 13.58 -4.67
N ARG A 85 7.08 13.69 -3.42
CA ARG A 85 6.08 14.70 -3.02
C ARG A 85 6.70 16.09 -2.92
N THR A 86 5.91 17.13 -3.18
CA THR A 86 6.32 18.52 -2.91
C THR A 86 6.47 18.78 -1.41
N PRO A 87 7.58 19.41 -0.96
CA PRO A 87 7.77 19.79 0.44
C PRO A 87 6.85 20.96 0.85
N ASP A 88 5.94 20.70 1.79
CA ASP A 88 5.12 21.73 2.42
C ASP A 88 5.94 22.44 3.51
N ARG A 89 6.54 23.57 3.13
CA ARG A 89 7.35 24.42 4.03
C ARG A 89 6.52 25.15 5.09
N VAL A 90 5.20 25.28 4.93
CA VAL A 90 4.33 25.99 5.87
C VAL A 90 3.90 25.06 7.00
N ARG A 91 3.57 23.81 6.68
CA ARG A 91 3.19 22.79 7.66
C ARG A 91 4.37 21.93 8.14
N GLY A 92 5.55 22.06 7.52
CA GLY A 92 6.75 21.31 7.88
C GLY A 92 6.73 19.84 7.43
N GLY A 93 6.10 19.55 6.29
CA GLY A 93 5.90 18.18 5.80
C GLY A 93 6.00 18.06 4.29
N PHE A 94 5.15 17.22 3.71
CA PHE A 94 4.97 17.05 2.26
C PHE A 94 3.49 16.98 1.95
N ASP A 95 3.08 17.46 0.77
CA ASP A 95 1.71 17.40 0.29
C ASP A 95 1.46 16.19 -0.64
N SER A 96 0.47 16.27 -1.52
CA SER A 96 0.08 15.24 -2.48
C SER A 96 0.26 15.65 -3.94
N THR A 97 1.20 16.55 -4.22
CA THR A 97 1.63 16.93 -5.57
C THR A 97 3.01 16.34 -5.86
N TRP A 98 3.30 16.09 -7.14
CA TRP A 98 4.59 15.56 -7.58
C TRP A 98 5.64 16.68 -7.69
N ALA A 99 6.88 16.38 -7.30
CA ALA A 99 8.02 17.28 -7.35
C ALA A 99 9.13 16.72 -8.26
N GLU A 100 9.80 17.60 -9.00
CA GLU A 100 10.83 17.28 -10.01
C GLU A 100 11.98 16.37 -9.53
N LYS A 101 12.21 16.27 -8.22
CA LYS A 101 13.40 15.64 -7.63
C LYS A 101 13.03 14.93 -6.33
N LEU A 102 13.55 13.71 -6.17
CA LEU A 102 13.49 12.99 -4.91
C LEU A 102 14.12 13.78 -3.76
N THR A 103 13.33 14.04 -2.73
CA THR A 103 13.80 14.44 -1.40
C THR A 103 14.08 13.20 -0.56
N TYR A 104 15.19 13.21 0.17
CA TYR A 104 15.61 12.12 1.03
C TYR A 104 15.65 12.56 2.50
N GLU A 105 15.10 11.75 3.40
CA GLU A 105 15.12 11.98 4.84
C GLU A 105 15.51 10.73 5.64
N GLN A 106 16.00 10.95 6.86
CA GLN A 106 16.18 9.95 7.90
C GLN A 106 15.35 10.34 9.13
N TYR A 107 14.53 9.40 9.59
CA TYR A 107 13.79 9.50 10.84
C TYR A 107 14.29 8.46 11.84
N ALA A 108 14.30 8.82 13.12
CA ALA A 108 14.39 7.88 14.23
C ALA A 108 13.14 8.00 15.12
N PHE A 109 12.61 6.86 15.53
CA PHE A 109 11.37 6.75 16.29
C PHE A 109 11.60 6.33 17.73
N SER A 110 10.71 6.78 18.61
CA SER A 110 10.21 5.99 19.73
C SER A 110 9.03 5.17 19.23
N VAL A 111 9.07 3.87 19.48
CA VAL A 111 7.95 2.97 19.25
C VAL A 111 7.57 2.35 20.60
N PRO A 112 6.28 2.34 20.99
CA PRO A 112 5.87 1.83 22.28
C PRO A 112 6.18 0.33 22.39
N PRO A 113 6.68 -0.17 23.53
CA PRO A 113 7.21 -1.54 23.65
C PRO A 113 6.10 -2.60 23.59
N VAL A 114 4.89 -2.27 24.09
CA VAL A 114 3.73 -3.16 24.06
C VAL A 114 2.71 -2.64 23.04
N ARG A 115 2.58 -3.35 21.92
CA ARG A 115 1.72 -2.96 20.79
C ARG A 115 0.58 -3.94 20.58
N LYS A 116 -0.64 -3.51 20.92
CA LYS A 116 -1.85 -4.27 20.63
C LYS A 116 -2.25 -4.07 19.17
N ASP A 117 -2.43 -5.18 18.45
CA ASP A 117 -2.84 -5.22 17.04
C ASP A 117 -1.93 -4.36 16.14
N THR A 118 -2.47 -3.73 15.08
CA THR A 118 -1.75 -2.87 14.12
C THR A 118 -2.16 -1.40 14.20
N VAL A 119 -2.81 -0.99 15.30
CA VAL A 119 -3.24 0.40 15.52
C VAL A 119 -2.03 1.29 15.82
N ILE A 120 -1.96 2.44 15.14
CA ILE A 120 -0.92 3.45 15.36
C ILE A 120 -1.50 4.57 16.21
N ILE A 121 -0.95 4.78 17.41
CA ILE A 121 -1.31 5.90 18.27
C ILE A 121 -0.27 7.02 18.03
N TYR A 122 -0.68 8.04 17.29
CA TYR A 122 0.11 9.24 16.99
C TYR A 122 0.41 10.07 18.25
N PRO A 123 1.50 10.86 18.28
CA PRO A 123 1.87 11.65 19.44
C PRO A 123 0.89 12.82 19.65
N LYS A 124 0.81 13.30 20.89
CA LYS A 124 0.11 14.55 21.26
C LYS A 124 1.12 15.56 21.80
N SER A 125 0.69 16.77 22.13
CA SER A 125 1.55 17.87 22.63
C SER A 125 2.42 17.53 23.85
N LYS A 126 2.06 16.46 24.60
CA LYS A 126 2.93 15.76 25.55
C LYS A 126 2.93 14.27 25.17
N PRO A 127 3.94 13.77 24.43
CA PRO A 127 3.97 12.39 23.96
C PRO A 127 4.32 11.40 25.08
N ASP A 128 3.57 10.30 25.15
CA ASP A 128 3.81 9.17 26.03
C ASP A 128 4.61 8.07 25.29
N PRO A 129 5.88 7.80 25.66
CA PRO A 129 6.72 6.82 24.96
C PRO A 129 6.30 5.36 25.15
N GLU A 130 5.51 5.05 26.18
CA GLU A 130 5.05 3.68 26.46
C GLU A 130 3.79 3.33 25.68
N ARG A 131 3.08 4.34 25.15
CA ARG A 131 1.78 4.19 24.47
C ARG A 131 1.70 4.78 23.06
N GLN A 132 2.58 5.71 22.69
CA GLN A 132 2.51 6.46 21.43
C GLN A 132 3.77 6.29 20.59
N PHE A 133 3.59 6.22 19.28
CA PHE A 133 4.69 6.40 18.33
C PHE A 133 5.10 7.88 18.35
N ALA A 134 6.40 8.15 18.23
CA ALA A 134 6.90 9.53 18.18
C ALA A 134 8.21 9.63 17.38
N VAL A 135 8.32 10.64 16.51
CA VAL A 135 9.61 11.02 15.90
C VAL A 135 10.50 11.64 16.98
N VAL A 136 11.68 11.09 17.21
CA VAL A 136 12.70 11.67 18.13
C VAL A 136 13.90 12.26 17.40
N LYS A 137 14.02 12.01 16.10
CA LYS A 137 15.02 12.62 15.22
C LYS A 137 14.51 12.67 13.79
N ARG A 138 14.75 13.78 13.11
CA ARG A 138 14.51 13.99 11.67
C ARG A 138 15.74 14.65 11.06
N ARG A 139 16.13 14.25 9.86
CA ARG A 139 17.19 14.87 9.06
C ARG A 139 16.84 14.77 7.59
N GLN A 140 16.89 15.88 6.87
CA GLN A 140 17.02 15.83 5.41
C GLN A 140 18.46 15.40 5.05
N LEU A 141 18.61 14.61 3.98
CA LEU A 141 19.90 14.09 3.52
C LEU A 141 20.11 14.40 2.03
N PRO A 142 21.34 14.74 1.59
CA PRO A 142 21.74 14.57 0.19
C PRO A 142 21.59 13.11 -0.24
N ARG A 143 21.27 12.87 -1.52
CA ARG A 143 21.07 11.52 -2.10
C ARG A 143 22.19 10.55 -1.71
N ASP A 144 23.45 10.96 -1.84
CA ASP A 144 24.57 10.05 -1.63
C ASP A 144 24.79 9.76 -0.15
N ALA A 145 24.47 10.71 0.74
CA ALA A 145 24.45 10.47 2.20
C ALA A 145 23.31 9.53 2.61
N PHE A 146 22.13 9.64 1.97
CA PHE A 146 21.04 8.68 2.12
C PHE A 146 21.45 7.27 1.65
N VAL A 147 22.10 7.15 0.48
CA VAL A 147 22.61 5.88 -0.02
C VAL A 147 23.66 5.30 0.93
N GLN A 148 24.62 6.09 1.42
CA GLN A 148 25.60 5.59 2.40
C GLN A 148 24.95 5.18 3.73
N GLN A 149 23.92 5.90 4.20
CA GLN A 149 23.18 5.51 5.41
C GLN A 149 22.39 4.20 5.19
N ALA A 150 21.81 3.98 4.02
CA ALA A 150 21.21 2.69 3.64
C ALA A 150 22.27 1.58 3.57
N LEU A 151 23.42 1.84 2.94
CA LEU A 151 24.54 0.91 2.81
C LEU A 151 25.29 0.60 4.13
N ALA A 152 25.11 1.44 5.15
CA ALA A 152 25.54 1.20 6.52
C ALA A 152 24.49 0.44 7.36
N SER A 153 23.27 0.30 6.84
CA SER A 153 22.12 -0.32 7.51
C SER A 153 21.62 -1.58 6.78
N VAL A 154 22.47 -2.19 5.94
CA VAL A 154 22.18 -3.46 5.24
C VAL A 154 22.21 -4.62 6.23
N GLN A 155 21.35 -5.61 6.03
CA GLN A 155 21.32 -6.83 6.84
C GLN A 155 22.59 -7.69 6.63
N PRO A 156 22.95 -8.59 7.57
CA PRO A 156 24.16 -9.41 7.47
C PRO A 156 24.27 -10.27 6.20
N ASP A 157 23.16 -10.63 5.56
CA ASP A 157 23.10 -11.37 4.29
C ASP A 157 23.20 -10.47 3.04
N GLY A 158 23.30 -9.15 3.22
CA GLY A 158 23.27 -8.16 2.14
C GLY A 158 21.87 -7.67 1.75
N THR A 159 20.82 -7.93 2.52
CA THR A 159 19.44 -7.50 2.22
C THR A 159 19.16 -6.05 2.62
N VAL A 160 18.41 -5.35 1.77
CA VAL A 160 17.74 -4.07 2.05
C VAL A 160 16.24 -4.24 1.82
N GLY A 161 15.40 -3.63 2.67
CA GLY A 161 13.95 -3.57 2.48
C GLY A 161 13.51 -2.20 1.97
N ILE A 162 12.62 -2.18 0.98
CA ILE A 162 11.91 -0.98 0.49
C ILE A 162 10.41 -1.25 0.57
N PHE A 163 9.69 -0.42 1.31
CA PHE A 163 8.24 -0.41 1.42
C PHE A 163 7.65 0.71 0.55
N VAL A 164 6.62 0.38 -0.24
CA VAL A 164 5.86 1.30 -1.10
C VAL A 164 4.40 1.28 -0.63
N HIS A 165 3.91 2.41 -0.14
CA HIS A 165 2.58 2.51 0.47
C HIS A 165 1.43 2.40 -0.55
N GLY A 166 0.24 2.05 -0.08
CA GLY A 166 -0.99 2.01 -0.86
C GLY A 166 -1.58 3.38 -1.20
N TYR A 167 -2.75 3.36 -1.86
CA TYR A 167 -3.57 4.55 -2.12
C TYR A 167 -4.18 5.11 -0.83
N ASN A 168 -4.63 6.37 -0.87
CA ASN A 168 -5.23 7.08 0.25
C ASN A 168 -4.30 7.15 1.49
N TYR A 169 -3.02 7.46 1.29
CA TYR A 169 -2.01 7.63 2.33
C TYR A 169 -1.44 9.06 2.33
N SER A 170 -1.44 9.73 3.48
CA SER A 170 -0.57 10.89 3.71
C SER A 170 0.89 10.43 3.89
N TYR A 171 1.82 11.37 3.73
CA TYR A 171 3.24 11.13 4.03
C TYR A 171 3.45 10.64 5.48
N GLN A 172 2.72 11.26 6.42
CA GLN A 172 2.77 11.01 7.86
C GLN A 172 2.36 9.57 8.19
N GLU A 173 1.22 9.12 7.63
CA GLU A 173 0.72 7.75 7.85
C GLU A 173 1.62 6.71 7.20
N ALA A 174 2.15 6.98 5.99
CA ALA A 174 3.06 6.06 5.31
C ALA A 174 4.37 5.87 6.11
N LEU A 175 4.91 6.96 6.63
CA LEU A 175 6.09 6.97 7.48
C LEU A 175 5.86 6.22 8.80
N TYR A 176 4.78 6.53 9.53
CA TYR A 176 4.47 5.87 10.79
C TYR A 176 4.12 4.38 10.61
N ARG A 177 3.45 4.01 9.51
CA ARG A 177 3.21 2.61 9.14
C ARG A 177 4.52 1.88 8.84
N THR A 178 5.48 2.52 8.16
CA THR A 178 6.82 1.95 7.93
C THR A 178 7.57 1.74 9.25
N ALA A 179 7.50 2.70 10.18
CA ALA A 179 8.12 2.58 11.50
C ALA A 179 7.53 1.42 12.33
N GLN A 180 6.20 1.21 12.27
CA GLN A 180 5.55 0.05 12.87
C GLN A 180 6.01 -1.26 12.22
N ILE A 181 6.00 -1.37 10.89
CA ILE A 181 6.39 -2.59 10.17
C ILE A 181 7.83 -2.98 10.53
N ALA A 182 8.76 -2.03 10.56
CA ALA A 182 10.14 -2.27 10.94
C ALA A 182 10.29 -2.74 12.40
N ALA A 183 9.50 -2.18 13.33
CA ALA A 183 9.49 -2.60 14.73
C ALA A 183 8.91 -4.02 14.91
N ASP A 184 7.78 -4.29 14.27
CA ASP A 184 7.03 -5.56 14.41
C ASP A 184 7.75 -6.72 13.72
N ALA A 185 8.37 -6.48 12.56
CA ALA A 185 9.21 -7.45 11.86
C ALA A 185 10.62 -7.61 12.45
N LYS A 186 10.98 -6.79 13.46
CA LYS A 186 12.29 -6.79 14.12
C LYS A 186 13.46 -6.78 13.12
N MET A 187 13.28 -6.07 12.00
CA MET A 187 14.24 -6.12 10.89
C MET A 187 15.55 -5.46 11.32
N PRO A 188 16.71 -6.14 11.22
CA PRO A 188 17.98 -5.48 11.43
C PRO A 188 18.20 -4.41 10.36
N GLY A 189 18.75 -3.26 10.76
CA GLY A 189 18.98 -2.13 9.87
C GLY A 189 17.84 -1.10 9.84
N ALA A 190 17.81 -0.30 8.77
CA ALA A 190 16.80 0.74 8.56
C ALA A 190 15.92 0.37 7.37
N LEU A 191 14.60 0.30 7.59
CA LEU A 191 13.64 0.08 6.51
C LEU A 191 13.51 1.35 5.67
N ILE A 192 13.50 1.21 4.34
CA ILE A 192 13.32 2.33 3.42
C ILE A 192 11.84 2.45 3.06
N LEU A 193 11.26 3.65 3.22
CA LEU A 193 10.00 4.05 2.62
C LEU A 193 10.26 4.74 1.28
N PHE A 194 9.55 4.32 0.24
CA PHE A 194 9.29 5.16 -0.92
C PHE A 194 7.88 5.76 -0.79
N SER A 195 7.78 7.09 -0.65
CA SER A 195 6.49 7.78 -0.56
C SER A 195 6.21 8.58 -1.82
N TRP A 196 5.19 8.12 -2.56
CA TRP A 196 4.66 8.74 -3.77
C TRP A 196 3.46 9.65 -3.43
N PRO A 197 3.07 10.61 -4.29
CA PRO A 197 2.11 11.67 -3.96
C PRO A 197 0.64 11.23 -4.00
N SER A 198 0.27 10.26 -3.15
CA SER A 198 -1.12 9.94 -2.85
C SER A 198 -1.83 11.14 -2.23
N ALA A 199 -3.05 11.41 -2.71
CA ALA A 199 -3.97 12.49 -2.35
C ALA A 199 -4.50 12.42 -0.91
N ALA A 200 -4.25 11.33 -0.17
CA ALA A 200 -4.81 11.09 1.15
C ALA A 200 -6.35 11.32 1.20
N SER A 201 -7.05 10.90 0.14
CA SER A 201 -8.49 11.06 -0.02
C SER A 201 -9.13 9.79 -0.61
N VAL A 202 -10.27 9.38 -0.07
CA VAL A 202 -11.08 8.26 -0.60
C VAL A 202 -11.67 8.57 -1.97
N ALA A 203 -11.91 9.85 -2.27
CA ALA A 203 -12.32 10.28 -3.62
C ALA A 203 -11.14 10.34 -4.61
N GLY A 204 -9.90 10.23 -4.14
CA GLY A 204 -8.68 10.45 -4.93
C GLY A 204 -8.28 9.31 -5.85
N TYR A 205 -9.04 8.22 -5.94
CA TYR A 205 -8.60 6.94 -6.53
C TYR A 205 -7.91 7.04 -7.91
N VAL A 206 -8.47 7.81 -8.84
CA VAL A 206 -7.90 7.99 -10.19
C VAL A 206 -6.63 8.84 -10.15
N ALA A 207 -6.65 9.96 -9.42
CA ALA A 207 -5.48 10.82 -9.24
C ALA A 207 -4.32 10.08 -8.54
N ASP A 208 -4.63 9.24 -7.55
CA ASP A 208 -3.67 8.35 -6.91
C ASP A 208 -3.08 7.34 -7.90
N ARG A 209 -3.87 6.80 -8.84
CA ARG A 209 -3.39 5.87 -9.86
C ARG A 209 -2.41 6.53 -10.84
N ASP A 210 -2.72 7.76 -11.26
CA ASP A 210 -1.86 8.54 -12.15
C ASP A 210 -0.59 9.01 -11.42
N ALA A 211 -0.71 9.44 -10.16
CA ALA A 211 0.41 9.79 -9.27
C ALA A 211 1.32 8.60 -8.94
N ALA A 212 0.75 7.40 -8.81
CA ALA A 212 1.51 6.17 -8.69
C ALA A 212 2.28 5.88 -9.99
N LEU A 213 1.62 5.98 -11.16
CA LEU A 213 2.25 5.71 -12.45
C LEU A 213 3.36 6.71 -12.80
N SER A 214 3.20 8.00 -12.47
CA SER A 214 4.22 9.02 -12.69
C SER A 214 5.45 8.84 -11.77
N SER A 215 5.31 8.15 -10.64
CA SER A 215 6.38 7.91 -9.67
C SER A 215 7.32 6.74 -10.00
N ARG A 216 7.07 6.00 -11.09
CA ARG A 216 7.79 4.76 -11.41
C ARG A 216 9.29 4.96 -11.62
N SER A 217 9.69 6.04 -12.29
CA SER A 217 11.09 6.27 -12.65
C SER A 217 11.91 6.83 -11.48
N GLU A 218 11.26 7.47 -10.50
CA GLU A 218 11.89 7.76 -9.20
C GLU A 218 12.09 6.49 -8.37
N LEU A 219 11.17 5.51 -8.44
CA LEU A 219 11.35 4.22 -7.77
C LEU A 219 12.44 3.35 -8.44
N ASP A 220 12.53 3.34 -9.78
CA ASP A 220 13.70 2.79 -10.51
C ASP A 220 14.98 3.47 -10.00
N SER A 221 15.05 4.80 -10.05
CA SER A 221 16.22 5.56 -9.61
C SER A 221 16.67 5.18 -8.19
N LEU A 222 15.75 5.03 -7.24
CA LEU A 222 16.06 4.53 -5.89
C LEU A 222 16.64 3.09 -5.90
N VAL A 223 15.91 2.16 -6.54
CA VAL A 223 16.26 0.72 -6.57
C VAL A 223 17.60 0.50 -7.28
N THR A 224 17.83 1.18 -8.40
CA THR A 224 19.07 1.19 -9.17
C THR A 224 20.22 1.82 -8.38
N SER A 225 19.99 2.93 -7.65
CA SER A 225 21.00 3.58 -6.79
C SER A 225 21.51 2.65 -5.68
N LEU A 226 20.61 1.91 -5.02
CA LEU A 226 20.98 0.93 -3.99
C LEU A 226 21.66 -0.30 -4.60
N SER A 227 21.17 -0.76 -5.75
CA SER A 227 21.70 -1.91 -6.48
C SER A 227 23.12 -1.72 -6.99
N ALA A 228 23.58 -0.48 -7.20
CA ALA A 228 24.95 -0.19 -7.63
C ALA A 228 26.03 -0.66 -6.64
N SER A 229 25.71 -0.83 -5.35
CA SER A 229 26.69 -1.29 -4.36
C SER A 229 26.88 -2.81 -4.37
N GLY A 230 28.14 -3.25 -4.28
CA GLY A 230 28.50 -4.65 -4.01
C GLY A 230 28.07 -5.17 -2.63
N LYS A 231 27.74 -4.27 -1.68
CA LYS A 231 27.19 -4.64 -0.35
C LYS A 231 25.76 -5.17 -0.45
N VAL A 232 24.93 -4.59 -1.32
CA VAL A 232 23.53 -5.02 -1.51
C VAL A 232 23.51 -6.28 -2.36
N LYS A 233 23.08 -7.39 -1.76
CA LYS A 233 22.89 -8.70 -2.41
C LYS A 233 21.42 -8.95 -2.76
N ARG A 234 20.49 -8.40 -1.98
CA ARG A 234 19.04 -8.53 -2.18
C ARG A 234 18.33 -7.20 -1.85
N ILE A 235 17.32 -6.85 -2.64
CA ILE A 235 16.36 -5.80 -2.33
C ILE A 235 14.98 -6.48 -2.23
N ILE A 236 14.39 -6.47 -1.04
CA ILE A 236 12.98 -6.81 -0.87
C ILE A 236 12.18 -5.56 -1.23
N LEU A 237 11.50 -5.60 -2.38
CA LEU A 237 10.66 -4.50 -2.87
C LEU A 237 9.21 -4.85 -2.59
N PHE A 238 8.68 -4.27 -1.52
CA PHE A 238 7.36 -4.57 -0.95
C PHE A 238 6.35 -3.48 -1.32
N GLY A 239 5.35 -3.81 -2.12
CA GLY A 239 4.28 -2.87 -2.50
C GLY A 239 2.93 -3.26 -1.88
N HIS A 240 2.33 -2.38 -1.09
CA HIS A 240 0.94 -2.56 -0.61
C HIS A 240 -0.05 -1.95 -1.60
N SER A 241 -1.15 -2.66 -1.91
CA SER A 241 -2.30 -2.09 -2.63
C SER A 241 -1.88 -1.46 -3.97
N MET A 242 -2.22 -0.19 -4.21
CA MET A 242 -1.79 0.57 -5.39
C MET A 242 -0.27 0.84 -5.45
N GLY A 243 0.44 0.80 -4.32
CA GLY A 243 1.90 0.72 -4.29
C GLY A 243 2.44 -0.56 -4.94
N GLY A 244 1.65 -1.65 -4.92
CA GLY A 244 1.94 -2.87 -5.68
C GLY A 244 1.85 -2.68 -7.20
N PHE A 245 0.91 -1.85 -7.68
CA PHE A 245 0.81 -1.46 -9.10
C PHE A 245 2.06 -0.67 -9.55
N LEU A 246 2.49 0.31 -8.76
CA LEU A 246 3.73 1.08 -8.97
C LEU A 246 4.97 0.18 -8.97
N VAL A 247 5.08 -0.76 -8.03
CA VAL A 247 6.17 -1.75 -8.00
C VAL A 247 6.21 -2.57 -9.29
N MET A 248 5.06 -3.05 -9.79
CA MET A 248 5.02 -3.82 -11.04
C MET A 248 5.40 -2.99 -12.27
N GLU A 249 4.93 -1.74 -12.40
CA GLU A 249 5.36 -0.86 -13.49
C GLU A 249 6.86 -0.54 -13.42
N THR A 250 7.43 -0.39 -12.23
CA THR A 250 8.87 -0.16 -12.06
C THR A 250 9.69 -1.39 -12.44
N VAL A 251 9.26 -2.60 -12.05
CA VAL A 251 9.93 -3.85 -12.44
C VAL A 251 9.82 -4.08 -13.95
N ARG A 252 8.69 -3.72 -14.56
CA ARG A 252 8.48 -3.73 -16.01
C ARG A 252 9.41 -2.74 -16.72
N GLU A 253 9.51 -1.50 -16.25
CA GLU A 253 10.43 -0.47 -16.78
C GLU A 253 11.90 -0.93 -16.69
N LEU A 254 12.33 -1.48 -15.54
CA LEU A 254 13.66 -2.07 -15.36
C LEU A 254 13.97 -3.21 -16.34
N LYS A 255 12.99 -4.07 -16.66
CA LYS A 255 13.14 -5.19 -17.61
C LYS A 255 13.23 -4.73 -19.06
N LEU A 256 12.39 -3.76 -19.45
CA LEU A 256 12.41 -3.13 -20.77
C LEU A 256 13.70 -2.31 -20.99
N GLN A 257 14.25 -1.69 -19.94
CA GLN A 257 15.59 -1.08 -19.92
C GLN A 257 16.76 -2.10 -19.86
N HIS A 258 16.48 -3.41 -19.89
CA HIS A 258 17.45 -4.50 -19.77
C HIS A 258 18.37 -4.43 -18.52
N ARG A 259 17.87 -3.91 -17.39
CA ARG A 259 18.62 -3.75 -16.11
C ARG A 259 18.79 -5.07 -15.36
N ASN A 260 19.28 -6.11 -16.04
CA ASN A 260 19.36 -7.48 -15.52
C ASN A 260 20.15 -7.61 -14.21
N THR A 261 21.16 -6.76 -13.98
CA THR A 261 21.94 -6.70 -12.72
C THR A 261 21.16 -6.13 -11.53
N VAL A 262 20.20 -5.23 -11.78
CA VAL A 262 19.28 -4.70 -10.77
C VAL A 262 18.21 -5.75 -10.49
N ILE A 263 17.58 -6.27 -11.55
CA ILE A 263 16.57 -7.34 -11.53
C ILE A 263 17.03 -8.58 -10.75
N GLY A 264 18.29 -9.01 -10.93
CA GLY A 264 18.87 -10.14 -10.20
C GLY A 264 18.85 -10.01 -8.67
N LYS A 265 18.82 -8.77 -8.15
CA LYS A 265 18.76 -8.48 -6.71
C LYS A 265 17.34 -8.41 -6.17
N LEU A 266 16.31 -8.29 -7.01
CA LEU A 266 14.94 -8.03 -6.55
C LEU A 266 14.24 -9.30 -6.05
N ALA A 267 13.71 -9.23 -4.83
CA ALA A 267 12.62 -10.09 -4.35
C ALA A 267 11.37 -9.21 -4.25
N VAL A 268 10.40 -9.44 -5.13
CA VAL A 268 9.19 -8.60 -5.26
C VAL A 268 8.07 -9.21 -4.43
N VAL A 269 7.49 -8.44 -3.50
CA VAL A 269 6.37 -8.85 -2.66
C VAL A 269 5.24 -7.84 -2.80
N LEU A 270 4.07 -8.30 -3.23
CA LEU A 270 2.88 -7.46 -3.44
C LEU A 270 1.80 -7.86 -2.44
N ALA A 271 1.39 -6.92 -1.57
CA ALA A 271 0.44 -7.19 -0.50
C ALA A 271 -0.92 -6.56 -0.78
N ALA A 272 -1.98 -7.39 -0.83
CA ALA A 272 -3.32 -7.01 -1.28
C ALA A 272 -3.30 -6.14 -2.58
N PRO A 273 -2.56 -6.55 -3.64
CA PRO A 273 -2.31 -5.70 -4.81
C PRO A 273 -3.59 -5.21 -5.50
N ASP A 274 -3.73 -3.89 -5.59
CA ASP A 274 -4.81 -3.23 -6.33
C ASP A 274 -4.45 -3.11 -7.83
N ILE A 275 -4.21 -4.27 -8.43
CA ILE A 275 -3.93 -4.43 -9.84
C ILE A 275 -5.08 -5.19 -10.47
N ASP A 276 -5.54 -4.69 -11.60
CA ASP A 276 -6.46 -5.39 -12.48
C ASP A 276 -5.80 -6.68 -13.02
N VAL A 277 -6.54 -7.79 -13.08
CA VAL A 277 -5.96 -9.10 -13.44
C VAL A 277 -5.39 -9.13 -14.86
N ASP A 278 -5.98 -8.42 -15.83
CA ASP A 278 -5.49 -8.40 -17.21
C ASP A 278 -4.35 -7.39 -17.39
N VAL A 279 -4.36 -6.29 -16.65
CA VAL A 279 -3.17 -5.42 -16.52
C VAL A 279 -2.00 -6.22 -15.93
N PHE A 280 -2.23 -7.01 -14.88
CA PHE A 280 -1.19 -7.81 -14.24
C PHE A 280 -0.65 -8.91 -15.19
N ARG A 281 -1.53 -9.60 -15.94
CA ARG A 281 -1.12 -10.53 -17.01
C ARG A 281 -0.27 -9.85 -18.07
N SER A 282 -0.62 -8.63 -18.48
CA SER A 282 0.16 -7.83 -19.44
C SER A 282 1.53 -7.44 -18.87
N GLN A 283 1.59 -6.96 -17.62
CA GLN A 283 2.83 -6.67 -16.92
C GLN A 283 3.74 -7.89 -16.82
N LEU A 284 3.19 -9.06 -16.47
CA LEU A 284 3.93 -10.32 -16.40
C LEU A 284 4.44 -10.81 -17.75
N LYS A 285 3.75 -10.51 -18.85
CA LYS A 285 4.22 -10.81 -20.22
C LYS A 285 5.45 -9.97 -20.58
N ASP A 286 5.43 -8.67 -20.27
CA ASP A 286 6.52 -7.75 -20.58
C ASP A 286 7.73 -7.91 -19.62
N ILE A 287 7.48 -8.33 -18.38
CA ILE A 287 8.52 -8.74 -17.43
C ILE A 287 9.10 -10.11 -17.84
N GLY A 288 8.25 -11.11 -18.11
CA GLY A 288 8.70 -12.47 -18.37
C GLY A 288 9.46 -13.09 -17.19
N PRO A 289 10.45 -13.98 -17.41
CA PRO A 289 11.13 -14.68 -16.32
C PRO A 289 11.88 -13.75 -15.35
N MET A 290 11.56 -13.89 -14.06
CA MET A 290 12.31 -13.32 -12.94
C MET A 290 13.21 -14.37 -12.28
N PRO A 291 14.41 -14.00 -11.78
CA PRO A 291 15.29 -14.93 -11.04
C PRO A 291 14.71 -15.37 -9.70
N ASN A 292 14.09 -14.44 -8.96
CA ASN A 292 13.30 -14.74 -7.75
C ASN A 292 11.80 -14.65 -8.14
N PRO A 293 10.95 -15.64 -7.81
CA PRO A 293 9.51 -15.56 -8.07
C PRO A 293 8.85 -14.33 -7.43
N ILE A 294 7.87 -13.72 -8.11
CA ILE A 294 7.08 -12.63 -7.54
C ILE A 294 6.10 -13.24 -6.52
N SER A 295 6.07 -12.69 -5.30
CA SER A 295 5.16 -13.14 -4.24
C SER A 295 3.96 -12.22 -4.11
N LEU A 296 2.77 -12.80 -4.08
CA LEU A 296 1.49 -12.15 -3.89
C LEU A 296 0.91 -12.57 -2.54
N LEU A 297 0.62 -11.61 -1.67
CA LEU A 297 -0.13 -11.82 -0.43
C LEU A 297 -1.58 -11.44 -0.71
N VAL A 298 -2.49 -12.40 -0.72
CA VAL A 298 -3.89 -12.24 -1.16
C VAL A 298 -4.87 -12.50 -0.02
N SER A 299 -6.07 -11.91 -0.11
CA SER A 299 -7.15 -12.10 0.86
C SER A 299 -8.50 -12.03 0.14
N LYS A 300 -9.19 -13.17 0.00
CA LYS A 300 -10.40 -13.26 -0.85
C LYS A 300 -11.59 -12.42 -0.35
N ASP A 301 -11.60 -12.11 0.95
CA ASP A 301 -12.58 -11.29 1.64
C ASP A 301 -12.25 -9.78 1.69
N ASP A 302 -11.13 -9.32 1.10
CA ASP A 302 -10.70 -7.91 1.18
C ASP A 302 -11.77 -6.96 0.63
N ARG A 303 -12.33 -6.13 1.51
CA ARG A 303 -13.46 -5.24 1.23
C ARG A 303 -13.03 -3.92 0.61
N ALA A 304 -11.77 -3.50 0.80
CA ALA A 304 -11.24 -2.30 0.14
C ALA A 304 -11.06 -2.55 -1.36
N LEU A 305 -10.59 -3.75 -1.72
CA LEU A 305 -10.45 -4.18 -3.12
C LEU A 305 -11.80 -4.46 -3.82
N VAL A 306 -12.88 -4.71 -3.07
CA VAL A 306 -14.24 -4.67 -3.65
C VAL A 306 -14.60 -3.25 -4.11
N ALA A 307 -14.31 -2.24 -3.29
CA ALA A 307 -14.57 -0.84 -3.66
C ALA A 307 -13.70 -0.38 -4.84
N SER A 308 -12.41 -0.74 -4.89
CA SER A 308 -11.54 -0.41 -6.04
C SER A 308 -11.95 -1.12 -7.33
N SER A 309 -12.46 -2.36 -7.23
CA SER A 309 -13.05 -3.10 -8.35
C SER A 309 -14.27 -2.37 -8.92
N PHE A 310 -15.22 -1.98 -8.07
CA PHE A 310 -16.42 -1.21 -8.46
C PHE A 310 -16.05 0.11 -9.16
N ILE A 311 -15.15 0.91 -8.57
CA ILE A 311 -14.68 2.18 -9.15
C ILE A 311 -14.04 1.99 -10.54
N ALA A 312 -13.43 0.83 -10.81
CA ALA A 312 -12.78 0.51 -12.08
C ALA A 312 -13.63 -0.33 -13.05
N GLY A 313 -14.96 -0.36 -12.87
CA GLY A 313 -15.89 -1.09 -13.74
C GLY A 313 -15.93 -2.59 -13.46
N GLU A 314 -16.05 -2.97 -12.18
CA GLU A 314 -16.29 -4.33 -11.66
C GLU A 314 -15.23 -5.39 -12.04
N ARG A 315 -14.05 -4.96 -12.50
CA ARG A 315 -12.96 -5.86 -12.89
C ARG A 315 -12.27 -6.50 -11.68
N ALA A 316 -11.88 -7.76 -11.81
CA ALA A 316 -11.21 -8.54 -10.77
C ALA A 316 -9.87 -7.91 -10.33
N ARG A 317 -9.49 -8.13 -9.06
CA ARG A 317 -8.26 -7.61 -8.46
C ARG A 317 -7.34 -8.72 -7.97
N VAL A 318 -6.05 -8.60 -8.27
CA VAL A 318 -5.03 -9.61 -7.93
C VAL A 318 -4.94 -9.85 -6.42
N GLY A 319 -5.17 -8.83 -5.58
CA GLY A 319 -5.21 -9.01 -4.12
C GLY A 319 -6.39 -9.81 -3.59
N ARG A 320 -7.42 -10.10 -4.40
CA ARG A 320 -8.62 -10.88 -4.04
C ARG A 320 -8.67 -12.27 -4.70
N LEU A 321 -7.58 -12.74 -5.30
CA LEU A 321 -7.54 -14.07 -5.92
C LEU A 321 -7.88 -15.16 -4.89
N ASP A 322 -8.78 -16.05 -5.26
CA ASP A 322 -9.03 -17.26 -4.47
C ASP A 322 -7.98 -18.31 -4.84
N ILE A 323 -7.20 -18.77 -3.85
CA ILE A 323 -6.19 -19.82 -4.03
C ILE A 323 -6.81 -21.22 -4.22
N ASP A 324 -8.10 -21.39 -3.92
CA ASP A 324 -8.81 -22.67 -4.06
C ASP A 324 -9.32 -22.89 -5.50
N ASP A 325 -9.25 -21.88 -6.37
CA ASP A 325 -9.58 -21.97 -7.80
C ASP A 325 -8.44 -22.64 -8.61
N PRO A 326 -8.69 -23.80 -9.26
CA PRO A 326 -7.69 -24.48 -10.08
C PRO A 326 -7.09 -23.61 -11.20
N VAL A 327 -7.86 -22.67 -11.77
CA VAL A 327 -7.39 -21.77 -12.83
C VAL A 327 -6.35 -20.78 -12.28
N ILE A 328 -6.52 -20.34 -11.03
CA ILE A 328 -5.56 -19.47 -10.34
C ILE A 328 -4.32 -20.26 -9.90
N GLN A 329 -4.48 -21.50 -9.45
CA GLN A 329 -3.35 -22.39 -9.15
C GLN A 329 -2.50 -22.66 -10.40
N GLU A 330 -3.14 -23.01 -11.52
CA GLU A 330 -2.41 -23.23 -12.78
C GLU A 330 -1.76 -21.95 -13.30
N ALA A 331 -2.47 -20.81 -13.29
CA ALA A 331 -1.90 -19.53 -13.71
C ALA A 331 -0.70 -19.11 -12.85
N ALA A 332 -0.72 -19.38 -11.53
CA ALA A 332 0.41 -19.13 -10.64
C ALA A 332 1.63 -19.99 -10.98
N LEU A 333 1.41 -21.27 -11.32
CA LEU A 333 2.46 -22.18 -11.78
C LEU A 333 3.06 -21.73 -13.12
N GLN A 334 2.21 -21.48 -14.13
CA GLN A 334 2.63 -21.05 -15.46
C GLN A 334 3.40 -19.71 -15.41
N ALA A 335 2.92 -18.73 -14.63
CA ALA A 335 3.54 -17.41 -14.51
C ALA A 335 4.73 -17.34 -13.52
N ARG A 336 5.12 -18.47 -12.89
CA ARG A 336 6.18 -18.55 -11.87
C ARG A 336 5.98 -17.58 -10.69
N LEU A 337 4.77 -17.57 -10.15
CA LEU A 337 4.36 -16.77 -8.99
C LEU A 337 4.30 -17.59 -7.70
N ARG A 338 4.49 -16.93 -6.56
CA ARG A 338 4.07 -17.45 -5.24
C ARG A 338 2.79 -16.72 -4.85
N VAL A 339 1.68 -17.43 -4.66
CA VAL A 339 0.43 -16.86 -4.17
C VAL A 339 0.22 -17.37 -2.75
N ILE A 340 0.14 -16.44 -1.80
CA ILE A 340 0.09 -16.73 -0.36
C ILE A 340 -1.21 -16.14 0.17
N ASP A 341 -2.16 -17.00 0.53
CA ASP A 341 -3.40 -16.57 1.19
C ASP A 341 -3.08 -16.16 2.64
N ILE A 342 -3.43 -14.92 2.97
CA ILE A 342 -3.28 -14.32 4.31
C ILE A 342 -4.64 -13.99 4.95
N THR A 343 -5.75 -14.49 4.41
CA THR A 343 -7.13 -14.27 4.92
C THR A 343 -7.26 -14.64 6.41
N SER A 344 -6.49 -15.63 6.88
CA SER A 344 -6.44 -16.06 8.29
C SER A 344 -5.90 -14.99 9.26
N ILE A 345 -5.13 -14.02 8.75
CA ILE A 345 -4.45 -13.00 9.55
C ILE A 345 -5.45 -11.94 10.03
N LYS A 346 -5.25 -11.48 11.27
CA LYS A 346 -6.08 -10.45 11.90
C LYS A 346 -5.86 -9.07 11.25
N THR A 347 -6.95 -8.34 11.09
CA THR A 347 -7.01 -6.96 10.59
C THR A 347 -7.31 -5.98 11.74
N SER A 348 -6.84 -4.73 11.65
CA SER A 348 -7.32 -3.62 12.49
C SER A 348 -8.24 -2.63 11.77
N ASP A 349 -8.26 -2.64 10.43
CA ASP A 349 -9.07 -1.70 9.64
C ASP A 349 -10.54 -2.14 9.45
N GLY A 350 -10.87 -3.42 9.71
CA GLY A 350 -12.23 -3.96 9.54
C GLY A 350 -12.68 -4.14 8.07
N LEU A 351 -11.77 -3.89 7.13
CA LEU A 351 -11.90 -4.13 5.69
C LEU A 351 -11.05 -5.34 5.25
N GLY A 352 -10.04 -5.71 6.02
CA GLY A 352 -9.12 -6.81 5.72
C GLY A 352 -7.85 -6.38 4.95
N HIS A 353 -7.69 -5.08 4.68
CA HIS A 353 -6.68 -4.56 3.75
C HIS A 353 -5.33 -4.27 4.45
N ASP A 354 -5.33 -4.12 5.78
CA ASP A 354 -4.14 -3.92 6.62
C ASP A 354 -3.49 -5.23 7.12
N ARG A 355 -4.00 -6.42 6.76
CA ARG A 355 -3.48 -7.72 7.22
C ARG A 355 -1.97 -7.90 7.05
N TYR A 356 -1.39 -7.30 6.01
CA TYR A 356 0.06 -7.32 5.78
C TYR A 356 0.88 -6.65 6.89
N ALA A 357 0.33 -5.66 7.59
CA ALA A 357 0.96 -5.02 8.74
C ALA A 357 0.94 -5.96 9.97
N SER A 358 -0.11 -6.78 10.12
CA SER A 358 -0.15 -7.83 11.13
C SER A 358 0.84 -8.96 10.81
N LEU A 359 0.97 -9.29 9.52
CA LEU A 359 1.95 -10.26 9.02
C LEU A 359 3.41 -9.83 9.28
N ALA A 360 3.67 -8.52 9.44
CA ALA A 360 5.01 -8.03 9.80
C ALA A 360 5.56 -8.72 11.06
N LYS A 361 4.71 -9.09 12.03
CA LYS A 361 5.10 -9.83 13.26
C LYS A 361 5.66 -11.24 12.99
N PHE A 362 5.49 -11.75 11.77
CA PHE A 362 6.07 -12.99 11.25
C PHE A 362 7.14 -12.73 10.17
N GLY A 363 7.73 -11.53 10.14
CA GLY A 363 8.66 -11.10 9.09
C GLY A 363 9.90 -11.97 8.98
N ALA A 364 10.36 -12.59 10.07
CA ALA A 364 11.46 -13.56 10.03
C ALA A 364 11.06 -14.88 9.34
N GLN A 365 9.86 -15.40 9.62
CA GLN A 365 9.29 -16.58 8.98
C GLN A 365 9.05 -16.33 7.48
N LEU A 366 8.47 -15.18 7.13
CA LEU A 366 8.28 -14.78 5.73
C LEU A 366 9.63 -14.60 5.01
N ALA A 367 10.61 -13.94 5.63
CA ALA A 367 11.94 -13.79 5.06
C ALA A 367 12.68 -15.13 4.87
N SER A 368 12.43 -16.10 5.75
CA SER A 368 12.98 -17.47 5.67
C SER A 368 12.28 -18.32 4.61
N PHE A 369 10.96 -18.19 4.45
CA PHE A 369 10.21 -18.78 3.34
C PHE A 369 10.67 -18.19 1.99
N GLU A 370 10.93 -16.88 1.96
CA GLU A 370 11.44 -16.17 0.80
C GLU A 370 12.89 -16.55 0.43
N SER A 371 13.76 -16.83 1.40
CA SER A 371 15.19 -17.09 1.17
C SER A 371 15.57 -18.57 1.10
N GLY A 372 14.92 -19.43 1.88
CA GLY A 372 15.30 -20.84 2.03
C GLY A 372 14.76 -21.76 0.94
N ARG A 373 13.74 -21.33 0.19
CA ARG A 373 13.14 -22.11 -0.90
C ARG A 373 14.01 -22.14 -2.16
N ARG A 374 14.51 -20.94 -2.52
CA ARG A 374 15.33 -20.39 -3.64
C ARG A 374 16.21 -21.28 -4.56
N SER A 375 16.03 -22.60 -4.52
CA SER A 375 16.86 -23.64 -5.13
C SER A 375 16.05 -24.89 -5.49
N THR A 376 14.71 -24.89 -5.39
CA THR A 376 13.87 -26.08 -5.63
C THR A 376 12.72 -25.83 -6.60
N SER A 377 12.22 -26.90 -7.24
CA SER A 377 11.02 -26.83 -8.09
C SER A 377 9.71 -26.60 -7.31
N GLY A 378 9.75 -26.59 -5.97
CA GLY A 378 8.59 -26.38 -5.10
C GLY A 378 8.37 -24.92 -4.69
N ASP A 379 9.02 -23.98 -5.37
CA ASP A 379 9.10 -22.55 -5.02
C ASP A 379 7.94 -21.69 -5.59
N VAL A 380 6.98 -22.31 -6.28
CA VAL A 380 5.95 -21.65 -7.10
C VAL A 380 4.59 -22.31 -6.84
N GLY A 381 3.50 -21.55 -6.92
CA GLY A 381 2.13 -22.05 -6.74
C GLY A 381 1.39 -21.39 -5.58
N ALA A 382 0.39 -22.08 -5.04
CA ALA A 382 -0.50 -21.59 -3.98
C ALA A 382 -0.12 -22.12 -2.59
N PHE A 383 -0.08 -21.21 -1.62
CA PHE A 383 0.27 -21.43 -0.24
C PHE A 383 -0.74 -20.75 0.69
N VAL A 384 -0.93 -21.31 1.88
CA VAL A 384 -1.67 -20.68 2.99
C VAL A 384 -0.67 -20.23 4.04
N PHE A 385 -0.79 -19.00 4.52
CA PHE A 385 -0.11 -18.56 5.73
C PHE A 385 -1.08 -18.69 6.91
N ASP A 386 -0.75 -19.54 7.88
CA ASP A 386 -1.59 -19.73 9.07
C ASP A 386 -1.33 -18.67 10.15
N ALA A 387 -2.26 -18.55 11.10
CA ALA A 387 -2.15 -17.60 12.21
C ALA A 387 -1.10 -17.99 13.27
N ALA A 388 -0.42 -19.15 13.13
CA ALA A 388 0.69 -19.58 13.97
C ALA A 388 2.06 -19.18 13.39
N GLY A 389 2.11 -18.79 12.11
CA GLY A 389 3.32 -18.32 11.43
C GLY A 389 3.88 -19.27 10.38
N ALA A 390 3.17 -20.35 10.04
CA ALA A 390 3.62 -21.32 9.05
C ALA A 390 3.05 -21.01 7.65
N ALA A 391 3.94 -20.97 6.65
CA ALA A 391 3.57 -20.96 5.24
C ALA A 391 3.58 -22.40 4.70
N VAL A 392 2.38 -22.96 4.47
CA VAL A 392 2.18 -24.35 4.03
C VAL A 392 1.62 -24.35 2.60
N ALA A 393 1.98 -25.32 1.77
CA ALA A 393 1.34 -25.48 0.45
C ALA A 393 -0.16 -25.79 0.63
N SER A 394 -1.03 -25.24 -0.22
CA SER A 394 -2.48 -25.50 -0.09
C SER A 394 -2.78 -27.00 -0.23
N PRO A 395 -3.57 -27.61 0.68
CA PRO A 395 -3.68 -29.07 0.75
C PRO A 395 -4.43 -29.66 -0.45
N PHE A 396 -3.83 -30.68 -1.07
CA PHE A 396 -4.34 -31.32 -2.28
C PHE A 396 -5.77 -31.86 -2.13
N ARG A 397 -6.64 -31.50 -3.10
CA ARG A 397 -7.62 -32.45 -3.63
C ARG A 397 -7.12 -32.97 -4.97
N LEU A 398 -6.31 -34.03 -4.92
CA LEU A 398 -5.99 -34.86 -6.08
C LEU A 398 -7.27 -35.57 -6.54
N ALA A 399 -8.02 -34.93 -7.44
CA ALA A 399 -9.17 -35.51 -8.14
C ALA A 399 -8.71 -36.54 -9.18
N GLY A 400 -8.04 -37.60 -8.70
CA GLY A 400 -7.52 -38.70 -9.51
C GLY A 400 -8.65 -39.41 -10.24
N ARG A 401 -8.76 -39.14 -11.53
CA ARG A 401 -9.75 -39.74 -12.43
C ARG A 401 -9.47 -41.25 -12.53
N VAL A 402 -10.21 -42.07 -11.79
CA VAL A 402 -10.04 -43.54 -11.79
C VAL A 402 -10.54 -44.12 -13.11
N VAL A 403 -9.67 -44.07 -14.13
CA VAL A 403 -9.79 -44.89 -15.32
C VAL A 403 -9.28 -46.29 -14.95
N ARG A 404 -10.19 -47.26 -14.82
CA ARG A 404 -9.80 -48.68 -14.80
C ARG A 404 -9.53 -49.13 -16.25
N PRO A 405 -8.36 -49.70 -16.55
CA PRO A 405 -8.17 -50.44 -17.79
C PRO A 405 -8.76 -51.85 -17.64
N GLN A 406 -9.67 -52.19 -18.56
CA GLN A 406 -10.28 -53.51 -18.82
C GLN A 406 -10.99 -54.16 -17.61
#